data_AF-A0A8S9QZQ2-F1
#
_entry.id   AF-A0A8S9QZQ2-F1
#
_cell.length_a   1.000
_cell.length_b   1.000
_cell.length_c   1.000
_cell.angle_alpha   90.00
_cell.angle_beta   90.00
_cell.angle_gamma   90.00
#
_symmetry.space_group_name_H-M   'P 1'
#
loop_
_entity.id
_entity.type
_entity.pdbx_description
1 polymer ?
#
loop_
_entity_poly.entity_id
_entity_poly.type
_entity_poly.pdbx_seq_one_letter_code
_entity_poly.pdbx_strand_id
1 'polypeptide(L)'
;MSSSNYFRSWIDRPHLDPNTRLLTEEYQRGITEFMGLIHRQPKAKTVSQLQTEDDASTASTNLSRFRINEIVESSVPKKKGRLVGLGRRTRSVPLSSAPPPFVDPEVLTAQLKDKDDCISLLKTHMAAQRAGYEAQRRLNQQMMEMMQRMYPNEVFPNVQDP
;
A
#
# COMPACT_ATOMS: atom_id res chain seq x y z
N MET A 1 -5.15 -8.51 19.37
CA MET A 1 -5.91 -7.42 18.72
C MET A 1 -6.35 -7.91 17.35
N SER A 2 -7.66 -7.95 17.07
CA SER A 2 -8.18 -8.46 15.78
C SER A 2 -7.85 -7.49 14.65
N SER A 3 -7.31 -7.98 13.53
CA SER A 3 -6.96 -7.18 12.33
C SER A 3 -8.16 -6.38 11.78
N SER A 4 -9.38 -6.83 12.06
CA SER A 4 -10.63 -6.14 11.72
C SER A 4 -10.75 -4.76 12.38
N ASN A 5 -10.22 -4.59 13.60
CA ASN A 5 -10.28 -3.31 14.31
C ASN A 5 -9.24 -2.31 13.76
N TYR A 6 -8.11 -2.81 13.27
CA TYR A 6 -7.08 -2.00 12.62
C TYR A 6 -7.58 -1.43 11.29
N PHE A 7 -8.23 -2.26 10.47
CA PHE A 7 -8.75 -1.86 9.17
C PHE A 7 -9.78 -0.73 9.27
N ARG A 8 -10.74 -0.83 10.21
CA ARG A 8 -11.74 0.22 10.44
C ARG A 8 -11.11 1.51 10.97
N SER A 9 -10.21 1.41 11.96
CA SER A 9 -9.54 2.58 12.54
C SER A 9 -8.63 3.33 11.56
N TRP A 10 -8.14 2.66 10.52
CA TRP A 10 -7.35 3.31 9.47
C TRP A 10 -8.23 4.10 8.49
N ILE A 11 -9.42 3.58 8.15
CA ILE A 11 -10.39 4.24 7.26
C ILE A 11 -10.98 5.51 7.89
N ASP A 12 -11.11 5.55 9.22
CA ASP A 12 -11.71 6.69 9.92
C ASP A 12 -10.74 7.87 10.13
N ARG A 13 -9.47 7.75 9.72
CA ARG A 13 -8.45 8.79 9.89
C ARG A 13 -8.33 9.67 8.63
N PRO A 14 -8.08 10.98 8.79
CA PRO A 14 -7.78 11.83 7.65
C PRO A 14 -6.49 11.34 6.97
N HIS A 15 -6.61 10.97 5.70
CA HIS A 15 -5.48 10.50 4.90
C HIS A 15 -4.71 11.71 4.33
N LEU A 16 -3.41 11.76 4.61
CA LEU A 16 -2.50 12.81 4.14
C LEU A 16 -1.83 12.38 2.83
N ASP A 17 -1.59 13.34 1.95
CA ASP A 17 -0.84 13.12 0.71
C ASP A 17 0.59 12.63 1.06
N PRO A 18 1.03 11.48 0.52
CA PRO A 18 2.34 10.90 0.83
C PRO A 18 3.53 11.81 0.51
N ASN A 19 3.39 12.71 -0.48
CA ASN A 19 4.47 13.56 -0.95
C ASN A 19 4.58 14.85 -0.15
N THR A 20 3.45 15.40 0.31
CA THR A 20 3.38 16.71 0.96
C THR A 20 3.10 16.64 2.45
N ARG A 21 2.62 15.50 2.97
CA ARG A 21 2.13 15.29 4.34
C ARG A 21 1.04 16.26 4.77
N LEU A 22 0.37 16.89 3.81
CA LEU A 22 -0.75 17.78 4.03
C LEU A 22 -2.05 17.09 3.61
N LEU A 23 -3.14 17.58 4.19
CA LEU A 23 -4.48 17.17 3.80
C LEU A 23 -4.87 17.98 2.57
N THR A 24 -4.71 17.42 1.37
CA THR A 24 -5.08 18.08 0.13
C THR A 24 -6.48 17.63 -0.32
N GLU A 25 -7.29 18.59 -0.76
CA GLU A 25 -8.67 18.31 -1.21
C GLU A 25 -8.71 17.31 -2.37
N GLU A 26 -7.72 17.37 -3.27
CA GLU A 26 -7.61 16.43 -4.39
C GLU A 26 -7.35 15.00 -3.93
N TYR A 27 -6.49 14.83 -2.92
CA TYR A 27 -6.17 13.52 -2.39
C TYR A 27 -7.33 12.92 -1.59
N GLN A 28 -7.99 13.73 -0.76
CA GLN A 28 -9.21 13.31 -0.05
C GLN A 28 -10.33 12.93 -1.02
N ARG A 29 -10.51 13.71 -2.09
CA ARG A 29 -11.45 13.39 -3.17
C ARG A 29 -11.10 12.08 -3.85
N GLY A 30 -9.83 11.87 -4.21
CA GLY A 30 -9.35 10.63 -4.83
C GLY A 30 -9.59 9.39 -3.97
N ILE A 31 -9.37 9.47 -2.66
CA ILE A 31 -9.65 8.36 -1.73
C ILE A 31 -11.14 8.07 -1.67
N THR A 32 -11.96 9.12 -1.62
CA THR A 32 -13.42 8.98 -1.57
C THR A 32 -13.96 8.31 -2.83
N GLU A 33 -13.46 8.71 -4.01
CA GLU A 33 -13.82 8.11 -5.30
C GLU A 33 -13.37 6.63 -5.39
N PHE A 34 -12.15 6.34 -4.96
CA PHE A 34 -11.62 4.96 -4.91
C PHE A 34 -12.45 4.05 -3.99
N MET A 35 -12.80 4.52 -2.80
CA MET A 35 -13.67 3.79 -1.88
C MET A 35 -15.08 3.61 -2.45
N GLY A 36 -15.62 4.61 -3.15
CA GLY A 36 -16.89 4.49 -3.88
C GLY A 36 -16.84 3.42 -4.97
N LEU A 37 -15.72 3.31 -5.68
CA LEU A 37 -15.51 2.29 -6.70
C LEU A 37 -15.44 0.87 -6.12
N ILE A 38 -14.72 0.68 -5.00
CA ILE A 38 -14.66 -0.62 -4.30
C ILE A 38 -16.05 -1.09 -3.89
N HIS A 39 -16.89 -0.20 -3.35
CA HIS A 39 -18.25 -0.57 -2.95
C HIS A 39 -19.18 -0.87 -4.14
N ARG A 40 -18.87 -0.34 -5.33
CA ARG A 40 -19.63 -0.57 -6.57
C ARG A 40 -19.20 -1.84 -7.32
N GLN A 41 -18.08 -2.46 -6.94
CA GLN A 41 -17.69 -3.77 -7.48
C GLN A 41 -18.79 -4.78 -7.15
N PRO A 42 -19.35 -5.51 -8.15
CA PRO A 42 -20.23 -6.62 -7.84
C PRO A 42 -19.43 -7.60 -6.99
N LYS A 43 -19.99 -8.02 -5.85
CA LYS A 43 -19.43 -9.12 -5.06
C LYS A 43 -19.26 -10.29 -6.01
N ALA A 44 -18.04 -10.55 -6.48
CA ALA A 44 -17.76 -11.75 -7.24
C ALA A 44 -18.22 -12.90 -6.36
N LYS A 45 -19.25 -13.62 -6.80
CA LYS A 45 -19.75 -14.81 -6.10
C LYS A 45 -18.53 -15.68 -5.84
N THR A 46 -18.22 -15.85 -4.57
CA THR A 46 -17.17 -16.74 -4.08
C THR A 46 -17.26 -18.07 -4.82
N VAL A 47 -16.12 -18.50 -5.37
CA VAL A 47 -15.92 -19.74 -6.11
C VAL A 47 -16.16 -20.95 -5.19
N SER A 48 -17.43 -21.25 -4.85
CA SER A 48 -17.76 -22.40 -4.01
C SER A 48 -19.09 -23.09 -4.33
N GLN A 49 -19.90 -22.58 -5.26
CA GLN A 49 -21.13 -23.27 -5.65
C GLN A 49 -21.45 -22.96 -7.11
N LEU A 50 -21.04 -23.84 -8.02
CA LEU A 50 -21.78 -24.21 -9.23
C LEU A 50 -21.13 -25.47 -9.82
N GLN A 51 -21.41 -26.62 -9.19
CA GLN A 51 -21.73 -27.83 -9.93
C GLN A 51 -23.25 -27.83 -10.05
N THR A 52 -23.79 -27.48 -11.20
CA THR A 52 -25.01 -28.08 -11.72
C THR A 52 -25.03 -27.89 -13.24
N GLU A 53 -25.36 -28.98 -13.89
CA GLU A 53 -25.30 -29.25 -15.32
C GLU A 53 -26.27 -28.38 -16.14
N ASP A 54 -26.11 -28.46 -17.47
CA ASP A 54 -27.09 -28.19 -18.54
C ASP A 54 -27.04 -26.83 -19.28
N ASP A 55 -26.12 -26.80 -20.26
CA ASP A 55 -26.32 -26.55 -21.70
C ASP A 55 -27.17 -25.36 -22.20
N ALA A 56 -26.48 -24.31 -22.67
CA ALA A 56 -26.59 -23.78 -24.04
C ALA A 56 -25.73 -22.50 -24.20
N SER A 57 -24.55 -22.66 -24.79
CA SER A 57 -23.82 -21.62 -25.53
C SER A 57 -23.71 -20.21 -24.91
N THR A 58 -22.68 -20.02 -24.08
CA THR A 58 -21.85 -18.82 -24.18
C THR A 58 -20.46 -19.31 -24.55
N ALA A 59 -20.14 -19.22 -25.84
CA ALA A 59 -18.97 -19.81 -26.47
C ALA A 59 -17.68 -19.41 -25.73
N SER A 60 -17.15 -20.35 -24.97
CA SER A 60 -15.77 -20.35 -24.52
C SER A 60 -14.88 -20.53 -25.76
N THR A 61 -14.43 -19.43 -26.36
CA THR A 61 -13.43 -19.50 -27.43
C THR A 61 -12.06 -19.79 -26.82
N ASN A 62 -11.84 -21.05 -26.42
CA ASN A 62 -10.51 -21.63 -26.31
C ASN A 62 -9.94 -21.78 -27.73
N LEU A 63 -9.59 -20.65 -28.33
CA LEU A 63 -9.06 -20.62 -29.68
C LEU A 63 -7.60 -21.06 -29.64
N SER A 64 -7.22 -22.02 -30.49
CA SER A 64 -5.82 -22.41 -30.65
C SER A 64 -4.96 -21.20 -31.02
N ARG A 65 -3.72 -21.13 -30.53
CA ARG A 65 -2.76 -20.05 -30.88
C ARG A 65 -2.67 -19.82 -32.39
N PHE A 66 -2.74 -20.88 -33.18
CA PHE A 66 -2.73 -20.78 -34.63
C PHE A 66 -3.93 -19.98 -35.17
N ARG A 67 -5.13 -20.28 -34.66
CA ARG A 67 -6.38 -19.59 -35.01
C ARG A 67 -6.39 -18.14 -34.50
N ILE A 68 -5.78 -17.88 -33.33
CA ILE A 68 -5.59 -16.52 -32.81
C ILE A 68 -4.71 -15.71 -33.76
N ASN A 69 -3.58 -16.27 -34.19
CA ASN A 69 -2.67 -15.59 -35.11
C ASN A 69 -3.34 -15.31 -36.46
N GLU A 70 -4.11 -16.26 -36.98
CA GLU A 70 -4.90 -16.10 -38.23
C GLU A 70 -5.88 -14.91 -38.14
N ILE A 71 -6.61 -14.78 -37.01
CA ILE A 71 -7.53 -13.66 -36.78
C ILE A 71 -6.77 -12.33 -36.65
N VAL A 72 -5.64 -12.32 -35.94
CA VAL A 72 -4.83 -11.11 -35.78
C VAL A 72 -4.22 -10.67 -37.12
N GLU A 73 -3.70 -11.61 -37.91
CA GLU A 73 -3.07 -11.32 -39.20
C GLU A 73 -4.06 -10.86 -40.28
N SER A 74 -5.32 -11.28 -40.20
CA SER A 74 -6.38 -10.80 -41.09
C SER A 74 -6.92 -9.43 -40.69
N SER A 75 -6.85 -9.07 -39.40
CA SER A 75 -7.43 -7.83 -38.88
C SER A 75 -6.48 -6.63 -38.89
N VAL A 76 -5.15 -6.85 -38.90
CA VAL A 76 -4.16 -5.77 -38.86
C VAL A 76 -3.79 -5.28 -40.28
N PRO A 77 -3.81 -3.97 -40.55
CA PRO A 77 -3.41 -3.42 -41.85
C PRO A 77 -1.98 -3.81 -42.27
N LYS A 78 -1.82 -4.27 -43.51
CA LYS A 78 -0.53 -4.66 -44.09
C LYS A 78 -0.04 -3.63 -45.12
N LYS A 79 1.22 -3.22 -45.06
CA LYS A 79 1.88 -2.40 -46.09
C LYS A 79 3.18 -3.07 -46.54
N LYS A 80 3.28 -3.43 -47.83
CA LYS A 80 4.41 -4.19 -48.41
C LYS A 80 4.71 -5.49 -47.65
N GLY A 81 3.67 -6.26 -47.30
CA GLY A 81 3.80 -7.51 -46.54
C GLY A 81 4.08 -7.34 -45.04
N ARG A 82 4.24 -6.10 -44.54
CA ARG A 82 4.51 -5.82 -43.13
C ARG A 82 3.24 -5.35 -42.41
N LEU A 83 2.90 -6.00 -41.30
CA LEU A 83 1.84 -5.54 -40.38
C LEU A 83 2.20 -4.15 -39.83
N VAL A 84 1.35 -3.17 -40.07
CA VAL A 84 1.52 -1.78 -39.64
C VAL A 84 0.75 -1.57 -38.33
N GLY A 85 1.32 -0.82 -37.38
CA GLY A 85 0.67 -0.54 -36.10
C GLY A 85 0.98 -1.53 -34.97
N LEU A 86 1.59 -2.68 -35.28
CA LEU A 86 2.23 -3.50 -34.25
C LEU A 86 3.51 -2.81 -33.80
N GLY A 87 3.49 -2.26 -32.58
CA GLY A 87 4.62 -1.58 -31.97
C GLY A 87 5.87 -2.45 -32.02
N ARG A 88 7.00 -1.87 -32.43
CA ARG A 88 8.30 -2.51 -32.22
C ARG A 88 8.44 -2.73 -30.72
N ARG A 89 8.67 -3.96 -30.28
CA ARG A 89 9.06 -4.25 -28.90
C ARG A 89 10.38 -3.51 -28.64
N THR A 90 10.29 -2.26 -28.19
CA THR A 90 11.38 -1.60 -27.48
C THR A 90 11.55 -2.43 -26.22
N ARG A 91 12.58 -3.26 -26.20
CA ARG A 91 12.99 -4.00 -25.02
C ARG A 91 13.53 -2.96 -24.03
N SER A 92 12.62 -2.30 -23.32
CA SER A 92 12.92 -1.32 -22.28
C SER A 92 13.29 -1.98 -20.94
N VAL A 93 13.60 -3.28 -20.97
CA VAL A 93 14.25 -3.98 -19.88
C VAL A 93 15.73 -4.05 -20.25
N PRO A 94 16.65 -3.47 -19.47
CA PRO A 94 18.06 -3.73 -19.68
C PRO A 94 18.26 -5.24 -19.64
N LEU A 95 18.90 -5.79 -20.67
CA LEU A 95 19.55 -7.09 -20.50
C LEU A 95 20.70 -6.83 -19.53
N SER A 96 20.43 -6.93 -18.23
CA SER A 96 21.48 -7.33 -17.31
C SER A 96 21.78 -8.78 -17.64
N SER A 97 22.60 -8.98 -18.67
CA SER A 97 23.08 -10.30 -19.11
C SER A 97 24.13 -10.89 -18.16
N ALA A 98 24.47 -10.18 -17.09
CA ALA A 98 25.29 -10.68 -16.01
C ALA A 98 24.38 -11.35 -14.97
N PRO A 99 24.63 -12.63 -14.61
CA PRO A 99 24.14 -13.17 -13.36
C PRO A 99 24.56 -12.22 -12.23
N PRO A 100 23.69 -11.90 -11.25
CA PRO A 100 24.13 -11.17 -10.07
C PRO A 100 25.34 -11.91 -9.47
N PRO A 101 26.36 -11.19 -8.97
CA PRO A 101 27.49 -11.83 -8.32
C PRO A 101 26.94 -12.76 -7.24
N PHE A 102 27.37 -14.03 -7.25
CA PHE A 102 26.95 -14.99 -6.25
C PHE A 102 27.47 -14.51 -4.89
N VAL A 103 26.56 -13.99 -4.07
CA VAL A 103 26.84 -13.64 -2.69
C VAL A 103 26.66 -14.90 -1.87
N ASP A 104 27.68 -15.24 -1.08
CA ASP A 104 27.64 -16.38 -0.18
C ASP A 104 26.42 -16.27 0.78
N PRO A 105 25.53 -17.28 0.83
CA PRO A 105 24.38 -17.27 1.74
C PRO A 105 24.78 -17.07 3.22
N GLU A 106 25.96 -17.51 3.64
CA GLU A 106 26.44 -17.31 5.01
C GLU A 106 26.70 -15.84 5.33
N VAL A 107 27.27 -15.10 4.38
CA VAL A 107 27.50 -13.64 4.51
C VAL A 107 26.17 -12.89 4.57
N LEU A 108 25.19 -13.32 3.75
CA LEU A 108 23.86 -12.70 3.73
C LEU A 108 23.11 -12.91 5.06
N THR A 109 23.18 -14.10 5.63
CA THR A 109 22.54 -14.41 6.92
C THR A 109 23.19 -13.67 8.09
N ALA A 110 24.52 -13.55 8.09
CA ALA A 110 25.23 -12.74 9.08
C ALA A 110 24.84 -11.25 9.01
N GLN A 111 24.76 -10.68 7.79
CA GLN A 111 24.28 -9.30 7.61
C GLN A 111 22.84 -9.09 8.06
N LEU A 112 21.97 -10.07 7.79
CA LEU A 112 20.58 -9.97 8.21
C LEU A 112 20.47 -9.92 9.74
N LYS A 113 21.24 -10.76 10.43
CA LYS A 113 21.29 -10.77 11.89
C LYS A 113 21.80 -9.46 12.48
N ASP A 114 22.88 -8.90 11.93
CA ASP A 114 23.41 -7.61 12.38
C ASP A 114 22.39 -6.46 12.21
N LYS A 115 21.65 -6.45 11.08
CA LYS A 115 20.57 -5.48 10.87
C LYS A 115 19.42 -5.69 11.85
N ASP A 116 19.05 -6.93 12.16
CA ASP A 116 18.01 -7.24 13.15
C ASP A 116 18.41 -6.79 14.57
N ASP A 117 19.67 -6.95 14.93
CA ASP A 117 20.23 -6.47 16.19
C ASP A 117 20.21 -4.93 16.24
N CYS A 118 20.61 -4.26 15.15
CA CYS A 118 20.53 -2.80 15.01
C CYS A 118 19.08 -2.29 15.14
N ILE A 119 18.12 -2.95 14.50
CA ILE A 119 16.69 -2.60 14.60
C ILE A 119 16.19 -2.79 16.03
N SER A 120 16.62 -3.83 16.72
CA SER A 120 16.24 -4.11 18.12
C SER A 120 16.78 -3.06 19.08
N LEU A 121 18.03 -2.65 18.92
CA LEU A 121 18.64 -1.56 19.68
C LEU A 121 17.90 -0.23 19.45
N LEU A 122 17.63 0.11 18.18
CA LEU A 122 16.93 1.34 17.83
C LEU A 122 15.52 1.40 18.41
N LYS A 123 14.76 0.30 18.33
CA LYS A 123 13.41 0.21 18.94
C LYS A 123 13.46 0.44 20.45
N THR A 124 14.46 -0.14 21.12
CA THR A 124 14.65 0.02 22.57
C THR A 124 14.96 1.49 22.91
N HIS A 125 15.85 2.12 22.15
CA HIS A 125 16.16 3.54 22.31
C HIS A 125 14.94 4.43 22.12
N MET A 126 14.15 4.21 21.07
CA MET A 126 12.91 4.95 20.82
C MET A 126 11.88 4.75 21.94
N ALA A 127 11.77 3.53 22.46
CA ALA A 127 10.87 3.24 23.58
C ALA A 127 11.30 3.99 24.86
N ALA A 128 12.60 3.97 25.17
CA ALA A 128 13.16 4.71 26.30
C ALA A 128 12.96 6.23 26.14
N GLN A 129 13.19 6.77 24.94
CA GLN A 129 12.97 8.18 24.64
C GLN A 129 11.50 8.59 24.81
N ARG A 130 10.57 7.79 24.29
CA ARG A 130 9.13 8.03 24.47
C ARG A 130 8.73 7.98 25.94
N ALA A 131 9.23 6.99 26.69
CA ALA A 131 8.95 6.90 28.13
C ALA A 131 9.48 8.12 28.90
N GLY A 132 10.68 8.61 28.55
CA GLY A 132 11.23 9.84 29.13
C GLY A 132 10.37 11.07 28.83
N TYR A 133 9.93 11.22 27.57
CA TYR A 133 9.03 12.30 27.17
C TYR A 133 7.68 12.23 27.89
N GLU A 134 7.06 11.05 27.96
CA GLU A 134 5.79 10.86 28.66
C GLU A 134 5.91 11.16 30.16
N ALA A 135 7.01 10.76 30.81
CA ALA A 135 7.25 11.07 32.21
C ALA A 135 7.32 12.59 32.45
N GLN A 136 8.05 13.32 31.58
CA GLN A 136 8.11 14.77 31.67
C GLN A 136 6.76 15.42 31.42
N ARG A 137 6.00 14.94 30.43
CA ARG A 137 4.67 15.46 30.12
C ARG A 137 3.69 15.25 31.28
N ARG A 138 3.77 14.10 31.97
CA ARG A 138 2.98 13.84 33.20
C ARG A 138 3.34 14.81 34.32
N LEU A 139 4.63 15.08 34.54
CA LEU A 139 5.07 16.06 35.54
C LEU A 139 4.53 17.46 35.21
N ASN A 140 4.69 17.90 33.96
CA ASN A 140 4.18 19.20 33.50
C ASN A 140 2.66 19.29 33.67
N GLN A 141 1.93 18.21 33.37
CA GLN A 141 0.49 18.14 33.58
C GLN A 141 0.12 18.28 35.06
N GLN A 142 0.83 17.61 35.96
CA GLN A 142 0.60 17.74 37.41
C GLN A 142 0.84 19.17 37.89
N MET A 143 1.89 19.83 37.41
CA MET A 143 2.14 21.25 37.72
C MET A 143 1.01 22.14 37.21
N MET A 144 0.53 21.91 35.99
CA MET A 144 -0.59 22.68 35.43
C MET A 144 -1.88 22.49 36.24
N GLU A 145 -2.20 21.27 36.66
CA GLU A 145 -3.36 20.99 37.52
C GLU A 145 -3.23 21.65 38.89
N MET A 146 -2.02 21.65 39.48
CA MET A 146 -1.76 22.34 40.73
C MET A 146 -1.98 23.85 40.60
N MET A 147 -1.47 24.46 39.52
CA MET A 147 -1.68 25.88 39.22
C MET A 147 -3.16 26.22 39.04
N GLN A 148 -3.93 25.38 38.33
CA GLN A 148 -5.38 25.58 38.16
C GLN A 148 -6.16 25.53 39.47
N ARG A 149 -5.76 24.66 40.42
CA ARG A 149 -6.40 24.61 41.75
C ARG A 149 -6.10 25.86 42.59
N MET A 150 -4.91 26.43 42.43
CA MET A 150 -4.53 27.65 43.12
C MET A 150 -5.18 28.90 42.50
N TYR A 151 -5.37 28.90 41.18
CA TYR A 151 -5.89 30.03 40.42
C TYR A 151 -7.01 29.60 39.47
N PRO A 152 -8.22 29.30 39.99
CA PRO A 152 -9.32 28.77 39.19
C PRO A 152 -9.89 29.77 38.16
N ASN A 153 -9.53 31.05 38.26
CA ASN A 153 -10.04 32.12 37.41
C ASN A 153 -9.06 32.50 36.27
N GLU A 154 -7.87 31.90 36.22
CA GLU A 154 -6.88 32.17 35.17
C GLU A 154 -6.98 31.13 34.05
N VAL A 155 -7.14 31.59 32.81
CA VAL A 155 -7.17 30.74 31.63
C VAL A 155 -5.74 30.51 31.15
N PHE A 156 -5.17 29.37 31.52
CA PHE A 156 -3.84 28.97 31.04
C PHE A 156 -3.93 28.46 29.59
N PRO A 157 -3.11 28.98 28.65
CA PRO A 157 -3.12 28.50 27.27
C PRO A 157 -2.65 27.06 27.20
N ASN A 158 -3.42 26.21 26.49
CA ASN A 158 -3.05 24.82 26.27
C ASN A 158 -1.89 24.77 25.28
N VAL A 159 -0.68 24.49 25.76
CA VAL A 159 0.49 24.30 24.90
C VAL A 159 0.32 22.95 24.23
N GLN A 160 -0.19 22.97 23.01
CA GLN A 160 -0.36 21.77 22.20
C GLN A 160 1.02 21.32 21.70
N ASP A 161 1.42 20.10 22.06
CA ASP A 161 2.63 19.49 21.52
C ASP A 161 2.50 19.42 19.97
N PRO A 162 3.54 19.82 19.21
CA PRO A 162 3.52 19.82 17.74
C PRO A 162 3.42 18.43 17.12
#